data_AF-W6U6E9-F1
#
_entry.id   AF-W6U6E9-F1
#
_cell.length_a   1.000
_cell.length_b   1.000
_cell.length_c   1.000
_cell.angle_alpha   90.00
_cell.angle_beta   90.00
_cell.angle_gamma   90.00
#
_symmetry.space_group_name_H-M   'P 1'
#
loop_
_entity.id
_entity.type
_entity.pdbx_description
1 polymer ?
#
loop_
_entity_poly.entity_id
_entity_poly.type
_entity_poly.pdbx_seq_one_letter_code
_entity_poly.pdbx_strand_id
1 'polypeptide(L)'
;MSAPKRRLTFMNAHLLFTLLVAVVAADADYASTPPWYSRLIKKLNTTLVQNAYYAKCLVDSPVSTIDCKGVAYGAGLRAEAAKDSARYYASATGDYRCGHFVGQCVIRQYSK
;
A
#
# COMPACT_ATOMS: atom_id res chain seq x y z
N MET A 1 -4.37 -43.03 -45.72
CA MET A 1 -3.84 -41.85 -44.96
C MET A 1 -4.89 -40.76 -45.08
N SER A 2 -5.38 -40.02 -44.09
CA SER A 2 -5.08 -39.85 -42.67
C SER A 2 -6.33 -39.19 -42.06
N ALA A 3 -6.99 -39.80 -41.07
CA ALA A 3 -8.01 -39.12 -40.28
C ALA A 3 -7.98 -39.49 -38.78
N PRO A 4 -6.88 -39.24 -38.05
CA PRO A 4 -6.91 -39.23 -36.58
C PRO A 4 -6.83 -37.82 -35.97
N LYS A 5 -6.77 -36.74 -36.76
CA LYS A 5 -6.48 -35.38 -36.24
C LYS A 5 -7.66 -34.69 -35.53
N ARG A 6 -8.91 -34.96 -35.88
CA ARG A 6 -10.09 -34.26 -35.31
C ARG A 6 -10.51 -34.75 -33.91
N ARG A 7 -10.25 -36.02 -33.57
CA ARG A 7 -10.56 -36.56 -32.22
C ARG A 7 -9.54 -36.12 -31.17
N LEU A 8 -8.28 -36.00 -31.56
CA LEU A 8 -7.18 -35.62 -30.65
C LEU A 8 -7.31 -34.17 -30.14
N THR A 9 -7.76 -33.26 -31.00
CA THR A 9 -8.00 -31.84 -30.62
C THR A 9 -9.20 -31.67 -29.70
N PHE A 10 -10.26 -32.47 -29.88
CA PHE A 10 -11.46 -32.40 -29.04
C PHE A 10 -11.20 -32.93 -27.62
N MET A 11 -10.45 -34.03 -27.49
CA MET A 11 -10.03 -34.55 -26.18
C MET A 11 -9.11 -33.56 -25.44
N ASN A 12 -8.18 -32.93 -26.15
CA ASN A 12 -7.31 -31.91 -25.56
C ASN A 12 -8.08 -30.65 -25.14
N ALA A 13 -9.08 -30.22 -25.90
CA ALA A 13 -9.92 -29.07 -25.55
C ALA A 13 -10.76 -29.33 -24.30
N HIS A 14 -11.34 -30.54 -24.17
CA HIS A 14 -12.05 -30.93 -22.96
C HIS A 14 -11.13 -31.02 -21.75
N LEU A 15 -9.93 -31.59 -21.92
CA LEU A 15 -8.97 -31.72 -20.82
C LEU A 15 -8.50 -30.33 -20.35
N LEU A 16 -8.21 -29.42 -21.28
CA LEU A 16 -7.91 -28.01 -20.97
C LEU A 16 -9.08 -27.31 -20.28
N PHE A 17 -10.31 -27.53 -20.74
CA PHE A 17 -11.50 -26.94 -20.13
C PHE A 17 -11.73 -27.47 -18.71
N THR A 18 -11.58 -28.78 -18.50
CA THR A 18 -11.68 -29.38 -17.15
C THR A 18 -10.57 -28.88 -16.23
N LEU A 19 -9.36 -28.64 -16.74
CA LEU A 19 -8.23 -28.15 -15.96
C LEU A 19 -8.43 -26.67 -15.60
N LEU A 20 -8.96 -25.86 -16.52
CA LEU A 20 -9.40 -24.49 -16.25
C LEU A 20 -10.49 -24.43 -15.19
N VAL A 21 -11.53 -25.28 -15.29
CA VAL A 21 -12.59 -25.35 -14.29
C VAL A 21 -12.06 -25.79 -12.93
N ALA A 22 -11.13 -26.75 -12.89
CA ALA A 22 -10.49 -27.18 -11.65
C ALA A 22 -9.62 -26.08 -11.00
N VAL A 23 -8.88 -25.30 -11.80
CA VAL A 23 -8.11 -24.15 -11.30
C VAL A 23 -9.04 -23.07 -10.75
N VAL A 24 -10.10 -22.72 -11.48
CA VAL A 24 -11.08 -21.72 -11.02
C VAL A 24 -11.85 -22.18 -9.77
N ALA A 25 -12.17 -23.48 -9.68
CA ALA A 25 -12.81 -24.05 -8.50
C ALA A 25 -11.87 -24.10 -7.29
N ALA A 26 -10.59 -24.39 -7.49
CA ALA A 26 -9.58 -24.38 -6.42
C ALA A 26 -9.32 -22.97 -5.87
N ASP A 27 -9.44 -21.93 -6.70
CA ASP A 27 -9.36 -20.53 -6.26
C ASP A 27 -10.61 -20.08 -5.48
N ALA A 28 -11.77 -20.68 -5.76
CA ALA A 28 -13.02 -20.35 -5.06
C ALA A 28 -13.01 -20.78 -3.58
N ASP A 29 -12.28 -21.85 -3.25
CA ASP A 29 -12.12 -22.33 -1.87
C ASP A 29 -11.09 -21.52 -1.05
N TYR A 30 -10.33 -20.61 -1.70
CA TYR A 30 -9.30 -19.81 -1.02
C TYR A 30 -9.80 -18.48 -0.41
N ALA A 31 -11.09 -18.15 -0.51
CA ALA A 31 -11.58 -16.80 -0.21
C ALA A 31 -12.56 -16.67 0.96
N SER A 32 -12.73 -17.67 1.83
CA SER A 32 -13.42 -17.44 3.11
C SER A 32 -12.40 -17.12 4.20
N THR A 33 -11.95 -15.86 4.25
CA THR A 33 -11.25 -15.39 5.45
C THR A 33 -12.18 -15.64 6.64
N PRO A 34 -11.76 -16.42 7.65
CA PRO A 34 -12.65 -16.80 8.74
C PRO A 34 -13.27 -15.56 9.40
N PRO A 35 -14.55 -15.58 9.80
CA PRO A 35 -15.23 -14.40 10.36
C PRO A 35 -14.55 -13.80 11.61
N TRP A 36 -13.70 -14.57 12.29
CA TRP A 36 -12.88 -14.08 13.41
C TRP A 36 -11.65 -13.29 12.93
N TYR A 37 -11.05 -13.69 11.81
CA TYR A 37 -9.88 -13.05 11.21
C TYR A 37 -10.24 -11.71 10.59
N SER A 38 -11.38 -11.63 9.90
CA SER A 38 -11.90 -10.36 9.36
C SER A 38 -12.24 -9.36 10.47
N ARG A 39 -12.77 -9.83 11.62
CA ARG A 39 -13.01 -9.01 12.82
C ARG A 39 -11.71 -8.49 13.43
N LEU A 40 -10.67 -9.33 13.52
CA LEU A 40 -9.35 -8.92 13.98
C LEU A 40 -8.72 -7.88 13.06
N ILE A 41 -8.72 -8.11 11.75
CA ILE A 41 -8.20 -7.13 10.77
C ILE A 41 -8.95 -5.82 10.89
N LYS A 42 -10.29 -5.85 10.98
CA LYS A 42 -11.08 -4.63 11.10
C LYS A 42 -10.74 -3.86 12.38
N LYS A 43 -10.61 -4.56 13.51
CA LYS A 43 -10.24 -3.96 14.81
C LYS A 43 -8.81 -3.40 14.80
N LEU A 44 -7.86 -4.15 14.25
CA LEU A 44 -6.46 -3.72 14.08
C LEU A 44 -6.37 -2.52 13.14
N ASN A 45 -7.08 -2.53 12.02
CA ASN A 45 -7.09 -1.43 11.06
C ASN A 45 -7.67 -0.14 11.69
N THR A 46 -8.78 -0.24 12.44
CA THR A 46 -9.34 0.91 13.14
C THR A 46 -8.45 1.43 14.27
N THR A 47 -7.77 0.55 15.00
CA THR A 47 -6.86 0.96 16.09
C THR A 47 -5.55 1.53 15.58
N LEU A 48 -5.10 1.11 14.39
CA LEU A 48 -3.94 1.68 13.71
C LEU A 48 -4.16 3.15 13.35
N VAL A 49 -5.35 3.47 12.82
CA VAL A 49 -5.73 4.84 12.45
C VAL A 49 -6.02 5.70 13.68
N GLN A 50 -6.70 5.16 14.69
CA GLN A 50 -7.05 5.89 15.92
C GLN A 50 -5.85 6.24 16.80
N ASN A 51 -4.71 5.56 16.63
CA ASN A 51 -3.48 5.88 17.35
C ASN A 51 -2.39 6.47 16.44
N ALA A 52 -2.75 6.78 15.19
CA ALA A 52 -1.81 7.41 14.27
C ALA A 52 -1.59 8.87 14.64
N TYR A 53 -0.36 9.31 14.47
CA TYR A 53 0.05 10.71 14.53
C TYR A 53 0.12 11.25 13.12
N TYR A 54 -0.30 12.49 12.95
CA TYR A 54 -0.15 13.26 11.73
C TYR A 54 0.78 14.44 12.00
N ALA A 55 1.77 14.64 11.13
CA ALA A 55 2.71 15.72 11.19
C ALA A 55 2.51 16.65 9.99
N LYS A 56 2.36 17.95 10.26
CA LYS A 56 2.49 19.03 9.28
C LYS A 56 3.76 19.79 9.61
N CYS A 57 4.75 19.72 8.75
CA CYS A 57 6.06 20.33 8.96
C CYS A 57 6.34 21.42 7.95
N LEU A 58 6.98 22.50 8.41
CA LEU A 58 7.56 23.50 7.51
C LEU A 58 8.86 22.94 6.94
N VAL A 59 9.07 23.18 5.64
CA VAL A 59 10.31 22.83 4.96
C VAL A 59 10.85 24.11 4.35
N ASP A 60 12.02 24.55 4.83
CA ASP A 60 12.58 25.82 4.40
C ASP A 60 14.08 25.65 4.11
N SER A 61 14.42 25.67 2.82
CA SER A 61 15.80 25.55 2.37
C SER A 61 16.44 26.94 2.36
N PRO A 62 17.54 27.16 3.10
CA PRO A 62 18.30 28.40 3.00
C PRO A 62 19.10 28.51 1.68
N VAL A 63 19.14 27.43 0.89
CA VAL A 63 19.89 27.35 -0.36
C VAL A 63 18.94 27.66 -1.51
N SER A 64 19.17 28.79 -2.20
CA SER A 64 18.32 29.30 -3.28
C SER A 64 18.23 28.39 -4.52
N THR A 65 19.19 27.48 -4.70
CA THR A 65 19.18 26.51 -5.80
C THR A 65 18.40 25.23 -5.50
N ILE A 66 17.91 25.07 -4.26
CA ILE A 66 17.14 23.91 -3.82
C ILE A 66 15.67 24.33 -3.71
N ASP A 67 14.84 23.82 -4.60
CA ASP A 67 13.40 24.05 -4.55
C ASP A 67 12.73 23.00 -3.65
N CYS A 68 12.31 23.46 -2.47
CA CYS A 68 11.54 22.66 -1.52
C CYS A 68 10.12 23.20 -1.43
N LYS A 69 9.16 22.29 -1.41
CA LYS A 69 7.77 22.64 -1.09
C LYS A 69 7.71 23.11 0.36
N GLY A 70 7.21 24.31 0.61
CA GLY A 70 7.22 24.96 1.93
C GLY A 70 6.55 24.19 3.08
N VAL A 71 5.74 23.16 2.77
CA VAL A 71 5.09 22.30 3.76
C VAL A 71 5.20 20.83 3.33
N ALA A 72 5.59 19.97 4.26
CA ALA A 72 5.56 18.53 4.11
C ALA A 72 4.65 17.87 5.15
N TYR A 73 4.07 16.75 4.77
CA TYR A 73 3.11 16.00 5.59
C TYR A 73 3.59 14.58 5.81
N GLY A 74 3.32 14.03 6.99
CA GLY A 74 3.66 12.66 7.32
C GLY A 74 2.68 12.06 8.31
N ALA A 75 2.64 10.74 8.35
CA ALA A 75 1.80 9.99 9.28
C ALA A 75 2.59 8.80 9.82
N GLY A 76 2.35 8.43 11.08
CA GLY A 76 3.04 7.31 11.71
C GLY A 76 2.40 6.92 13.04
N LEU A 77 2.75 5.74 13.56
CA LEU A 77 2.21 5.24 14.85
C LEU A 77 2.87 5.88 16.08
N ARG A 78 3.87 6.74 15.84
CA ARG A 78 4.58 7.54 16.83
C ARG A 78 4.77 8.94 16.27
N ALA A 79 4.89 9.93 17.14
CA ALA A 79 5.13 11.32 16.73
C ALA A 79 6.39 11.45 15.84
N GLU A 80 7.51 10.86 16.27
CA GLU A 80 8.76 10.81 15.51
C GLU A 80 8.60 10.13 14.15
N ALA A 81 7.89 9.00 14.10
CA ALA A 81 7.64 8.30 12.84
C ALA A 81 6.85 9.17 11.86
N ALA A 82 5.85 9.92 12.35
CA ALA A 82 5.11 10.86 11.51
C ALA A 82 6.01 11.99 10.97
N LYS A 83 6.95 12.49 11.79
CA LYS A 83 7.95 13.47 11.37
C LYS A 83 8.92 12.90 10.34
N ASP A 84 9.42 11.69 10.54
CA ASP A 84 10.32 11.03 9.59
C ASP A 84 9.65 10.74 8.25
N SER A 85 8.38 10.34 8.27
CA SER A 85 7.59 10.23 7.04
C SER A 85 7.43 11.59 6.33
N ALA A 86 7.27 12.69 7.08
CA ALA A 86 7.23 14.03 6.48
C ALA A 86 8.56 14.42 5.84
N ARG A 87 9.70 14.04 6.45
CA ARG A 87 11.04 14.24 5.87
C ARG A 87 11.20 13.47 4.57
N TYR A 88 10.84 12.20 4.57
CA TYR A 88 10.85 11.37 3.37
C TYR A 88 9.98 11.98 2.26
N TYR A 89 8.76 12.41 2.61
CA TYR A 89 7.85 13.04 1.67
C TYR A 89 8.42 14.35 1.08
N ALA A 90 9.08 15.19 1.89
CA ALA A 90 9.75 16.39 1.42
C ALA A 90 10.82 16.06 0.37
N SER A 91 11.69 15.09 0.66
CA SER A 91 12.71 14.60 -0.27
C SER A 91 12.14 13.95 -1.53
N ALA A 92 10.97 13.32 -1.43
CA ALA A 92 10.36 12.62 -2.57
C ALA A 92 9.57 13.56 -3.50
N THR A 93 9.10 14.71 -3.00
CA THR A 93 8.23 15.63 -3.75
C THR A 93 8.91 16.94 -4.19
N GLY A 94 10.07 17.24 -3.63
CA GLY A 94 10.95 18.33 -4.07
C GLY A 94 12.35 17.80 -4.39
N ASP A 95 13.38 18.62 -4.18
CA ASP A 95 14.77 18.15 -4.20
C ASP A 95 15.00 17.07 -3.12
N TYR A 96 15.84 16.07 -3.42
CA TYR A 96 16.14 14.96 -2.50
C TYR A 96 16.68 15.43 -1.15
N ARG A 97 17.27 16.63 -1.08
CA ARG A 97 17.80 17.24 0.14
C ARG A 97 16.72 17.88 1.01
N CYS A 98 15.50 18.07 0.51
CA CYS A 98 14.43 18.76 1.23
C CYS A 98 14.07 18.11 2.58
N GLY A 99 14.27 16.80 2.73
CA GLY A 99 14.14 16.11 4.01
C GLY A 99 15.03 16.66 5.13
N HIS A 100 16.19 17.24 4.79
CA HIS A 100 17.11 17.86 5.76
C HIS A 100 16.63 19.23 6.26
N PHE A 101 15.80 19.91 5.46
CA PHE A 101 15.28 21.25 5.77
C PHE A 101 13.91 21.21 6.47
N VAL A 102 13.43 20.02 6.84
CA VAL A 102 12.22 19.86 7.65
C VAL A 102 12.50 20.31 9.08
N GLY A 103 11.95 21.48 9.41
CA GLY A 103 12.16 22.14 10.69
C GLY A 103 11.06 21.82 11.70
N GLN A 104 10.31 22.87 12.05
CA GLN A 104 9.23 22.80 13.02
C GLN A 104 8.03 22.04 12.46
N CYS A 105 7.45 21.19 13.30
CA CYS A 105 6.28 20.37 12.96
C CYS A 105 5.17 20.56 13.98
N VAL A 106 3.95 20.72 13.49
CA VAL A 106 2.74 20.52 14.29
C VAL A 106 2.38 19.04 14.17
N ILE A 107 2.54 18.30 15.26
CA ILE A 107 2.24 16.88 15.32
C ILE A 107 1.01 16.68 16.21
N ARG A 108 0.00 15.98 15.70
CA ARG A 108 -1.24 15.68 16.43
C ARG A 108 -1.54 14.20 16.33
N GLN A 109 -1.91 13.60 17.45
CA GLN A 109 -2.51 12.27 17.43
C GLN A 109 -3.93 12.38 16.88
N TYR A 110 -4.33 11.43 16.05
CA TYR A 110 -5.70 11.31 15.60
C TYR A 110 -6.57 10.98 16.82
N SER A 111 -7.38 11.93 17.25
CA SER A 111 -8.45 11.69 18.22
C SER A 111 -9.74 11.61 17.42
N LYS A 112 -10.48 10.52 17.59
CA LYS A 112 -11.83 10.42 17.05
C LYS A 112 -12.79 11.30 17.83
#